data_AF-A0A1Q8AMS8-F1
#
_entry.id   AF-A0A1Q8AMS8-F1
#
_cell.length_a   1.000
_cell.length_b   1.000
_cell.length_c   1.000
_cell.angle_alpha   90.00
_cell.angle_beta   90.00
_cell.angle_gamma   90.00
#
_symmetry.space_group_name_H-M   'P 1'
#
loop_
_entity.id
_entity.type
_entity.pdbx_description
1 polymer ?
#
loop_
_entity_poly.entity_id
_entity_poly.type
_entity_poly.pdbx_seq_one_letter_code
_entity_poly.pdbx_strand_id
1 'polypeptide(L)'
;MDHDGVNDIIIGAPGASRAYVFSGRTGALLFTIASPAAPNAEKLPSFGYAVAGGQDVDGDGTPDFVIGAPNQNGLQGAAYVFKGSNGTLLLSLRGPRQKFAKFGTSVALSADVTGDGRPDILVGAPDATVNGLQSAGEVLVYKGNNGRLFRTLTSQDTDGPQAAAGFGFAVTTADFNGDGVPEIVVGVPFEDKDLVINGDTVTHLQIGMIEIQAIQ
;
A
#
# COMPACT_ATOMS: atom_id res chain seq x y z
N MET A 1 9.70 16.28 9.65
CA MET A 1 8.58 17.15 9.22
C MET A 1 8.73 18.54 9.80
N ASP A 2 9.07 18.69 11.08
CA ASP A 2 9.36 20.01 11.70
C ASP A 2 10.84 20.46 11.56
N HIS A 3 11.67 19.66 10.87
CA HIS A 3 13.10 19.89 10.61
C HIS A 3 13.97 20.01 11.87
N ASP A 4 13.57 19.38 12.97
CA ASP A 4 14.35 19.36 14.20
C ASP A 4 15.47 18.28 14.22
N GLY A 5 15.63 17.52 13.13
CA GLY A 5 16.61 16.45 12.97
C GLY A 5 16.20 15.10 13.58
N VAL A 6 14.97 14.96 14.07
CA VAL A 6 14.38 13.71 14.57
C VAL A 6 13.26 13.27 13.63
N ASN A 7 13.09 11.96 13.48
CA ASN A 7 11.99 11.41 12.69
C ASN A 7 10.66 11.63 13.42
N ASP A 8 9.68 12.19 12.71
CA ASP A 8 8.33 12.41 13.21
C ASP A 8 7.44 11.19 12.99
N ILE A 9 6.27 11.20 13.64
CA ILE A 9 5.37 10.06 13.69
C ILE A 9 4.06 10.41 12.98
N ILE A 10 3.62 9.56 12.05
CA ILE A 10 2.25 9.59 11.51
C ILE A 10 1.44 8.44 12.11
N ILE A 11 0.21 8.75 12.55
CA ILE A 11 -0.72 7.76 13.11
C ILE A 11 -2.05 7.88 12.39
N GLY A 12 -2.49 6.78 11.79
CA GLY A 12 -3.82 6.65 11.20
C GLY A 12 -4.92 6.50 12.26
N ALA A 13 -6.03 7.18 12.07
CA ALA A 13 -7.22 7.12 12.93
C ALA A 13 -8.48 6.89 12.08
N PRO A 14 -8.65 5.66 11.53
CA PRO A 14 -9.67 5.37 10.52
C PRO A 14 -11.09 5.63 11.00
N GLY A 15 -11.40 5.37 12.29
CA GLY A 15 -12.71 5.66 12.87
C GLY A 15 -13.08 7.14 12.89
N ALA A 16 -12.09 8.04 12.79
CA ALA A 16 -12.27 9.48 12.69
C ALA A 16 -12.05 10.02 11.26
N SER A 17 -11.79 9.13 10.28
CA SER A 17 -11.38 9.46 8.92
C SER A 17 -10.23 10.48 8.87
N ARG A 18 -9.20 10.26 9.69
CA ARG A 18 -8.06 11.17 9.89
C ARG A 18 -6.74 10.43 9.99
N ALA A 19 -5.65 11.18 9.84
CA ALA A 19 -4.34 10.84 10.35
C ALA A 19 -3.76 12.03 11.13
N TYR A 20 -2.92 11.75 12.12
CA TYR A 20 -2.28 12.74 12.99
C TYR A 20 -0.77 12.65 12.83
N VAL A 21 -0.11 13.80 12.74
CA VAL A 21 1.34 13.89 12.66
C VAL A 21 1.87 14.53 13.94
N PHE A 22 2.79 13.85 14.61
CA PHE A 22 3.38 14.27 15.88
C PHE A 22 4.89 14.44 15.73
N SER A 23 5.44 15.43 16.43
CA SER A 23 6.88 15.62 16.57
C SER A 23 7.47 14.39 17.27
N GLY A 24 8.46 13.75 16.66
CA GLY A 24 9.11 12.58 17.25
C GLY A 24 9.96 12.92 18.48
N ARG A 25 10.41 14.17 18.59
CA ARG A 25 11.18 14.68 19.72
C ARG A 25 10.31 15.01 20.92
N THR A 26 9.18 15.69 20.69
CA THR A 26 8.39 16.29 21.78
C THR A 26 7.06 15.58 22.03
N GLY A 27 6.58 14.78 21.07
CA GLY A 27 5.22 14.22 21.08
C GLY A 27 4.12 15.26 20.81
N ALA A 28 4.48 16.51 20.49
CA ALA A 28 3.50 17.54 20.17
C ALA A 28 2.80 17.23 18.83
N LEU A 29 1.49 17.49 18.77
CA LEU A 29 0.75 17.42 17.50
C LEU A 29 1.25 18.54 16.57
N LEU A 30 1.80 18.17 15.42
CA LEU A 30 2.23 19.10 14.38
C LEU A 30 1.02 19.54 13.55
N PHE A 31 0.29 18.58 12.98
CA PHE A 31 -0.93 18.84 12.23
C PHE A 31 -1.79 17.58 12.07
N THR A 32 -3.02 17.77 11.57
CA THR A 32 -3.97 16.69 11.30
C THR A 32 -4.32 16.67 9.82
N ILE A 33 -4.33 15.48 9.22
CA ILE A 33 -4.76 15.24 7.85
C ILE A 33 -6.18 14.66 7.91
N ALA A 34 -7.10 15.24 7.15
CA ALA A 34 -8.46 14.75 7.00
C ALA A 34 -8.67 14.10 5.64
N SER A 35 -9.61 13.15 5.56
CA SER A 35 -10.01 12.54 4.29
C SER A 35 -10.38 13.58 3.23
N PRO A 36 -9.82 13.52 2.01
CA PRO A 36 -10.20 14.39 0.90
C PRO A 36 -11.58 14.06 0.30
N ALA A 37 -12.19 12.95 0.69
CA ALA A 37 -13.50 12.56 0.19
C ALA A 37 -14.58 13.56 0.64
N ALA A 38 -15.65 13.69 -0.15
CA ALA A 38 -16.75 14.58 0.20
C ALA A 38 -17.32 14.24 1.59
N PRO A 39 -17.76 15.23 2.39
CA PRO A 39 -18.39 14.97 3.67
C PRO A 39 -19.51 13.94 3.53
N ASN A 40 -19.52 12.93 4.40
CA ASN A 40 -20.46 11.79 4.38
C ASN A 40 -20.34 10.79 3.21
N ALA A 41 -19.32 10.92 2.34
CA ALA A 41 -19.04 9.90 1.32
C ALA A 41 -18.62 8.54 1.95
N GLU A 42 -18.07 8.59 3.16
CA GLU A 42 -17.66 7.42 3.92
C GLU A 42 -18.81 6.91 4.79
N LYS A 43 -19.63 6.00 4.27
CA LYS A 43 -20.60 5.26 5.11
C LYS A 43 -19.90 4.40 6.17
N LEU A 44 -18.66 3.99 5.89
CA LEU A 44 -17.77 3.26 6.77
C LEU A 44 -16.42 4.01 6.80
N PRO A 45 -16.13 4.79 7.86
CA PRO A 45 -14.94 5.60 7.90
C PRO A 45 -13.68 4.70 7.89
N SER A 46 -12.74 5.02 7.01
CA SER A 46 -11.53 4.20 6.83
C SER A 46 -10.29 4.97 6.41
N PHE A 47 -10.39 6.27 6.11
CA PHE A 47 -9.21 7.06 5.83
C PHE A 47 -8.26 7.08 7.04
N GLY A 48 -7.01 6.66 6.84
CA GLY A 48 -6.07 6.41 7.93
C GLY A 48 -5.98 4.93 8.33
N TYR A 49 -6.57 4.01 7.56
CA TYR A 49 -6.48 2.57 7.83
C TYR A 49 -5.04 2.06 7.72
N ALA A 50 -4.35 2.50 6.67
CA ALA A 50 -2.93 2.24 6.46
C ALA A 50 -2.21 3.57 6.21
N VAL A 51 -0.99 3.70 6.73
CA VAL A 51 -0.14 4.87 6.56
C VAL A 51 1.29 4.42 6.29
N ALA A 52 1.99 5.13 5.40
CA ALA A 52 3.43 5.01 5.23
C ALA A 52 4.02 6.40 4.94
N GLY A 53 5.33 6.55 5.16
CA GLY A 53 6.06 7.78 4.93
C GLY A 53 7.54 7.50 4.67
N GLY A 54 8.36 8.55 4.70
CA GLY A 54 9.83 8.39 4.67
C GLY A 54 10.49 8.60 3.32
N GLN A 55 9.73 8.91 2.27
CA GLN A 55 10.27 9.30 0.96
C GLN A 55 9.70 10.65 0.53
N ASP A 56 10.54 11.50 -0.07
CA ASP A 56 10.17 12.82 -0.60
C ASP A 56 9.65 12.68 -2.04
N VAL A 57 8.33 12.60 -2.18
CA VAL A 57 7.66 12.28 -3.44
C VAL A 57 7.60 13.50 -4.36
N ASP A 58 7.45 14.71 -3.78
CA ASP A 58 7.37 15.96 -4.56
C ASP A 58 8.69 16.73 -4.70
N GLY A 59 9.75 16.29 -4.03
CA GLY A 59 11.11 16.80 -4.18
C GLY A 59 11.37 18.10 -3.42
N ASP A 60 10.63 18.37 -2.35
CA ASP A 60 10.79 19.59 -1.53
C ASP A 60 11.80 19.47 -0.38
N GLY A 61 12.42 18.29 -0.21
CA GLY A 61 13.34 17.97 0.87
C GLY A 61 12.68 17.46 2.15
N THR A 62 11.36 17.26 2.17
CA THR A 62 10.59 16.73 3.30
C THR A 62 9.94 15.41 2.91
N PRO A 63 10.13 14.32 3.67
CA PRO A 63 9.45 13.06 3.37
C PRO A 63 7.92 13.22 3.40
N ASP A 64 7.23 12.66 2.41
CA ASP A 64 5.79 12.70 2.26
C ASP A 64 5.11 11.49 2.89
N PHE A 65 3.78 11.47 2.82
CA PHE A 65 2.93 10.39 3.36
C PHE A 65 2.03 9.80 2.30
N VAL A 66 1.78 8.49 2.40
CA VAL A 66 0.67 7.82 1.70
C VAL A 66 -0.32 7.26 2.73
N ILE A 67 -1.61 7.44 2.48
CA ILE A 67 -2.68 7.05 3.39
C ILE A 67 -3.77 6.29 2.63
N GLY A 68 -4.11 5.11 3.14
CA GLY A 68 -5.16 4.24 2.62
C GLY A 68 -6.54 4.47 3.23
N ALA A 69 -7.58 4.23 2.44
CA ALA A 69 -8.99 4.32 2.82
C ALA A 69 -9.83 3.20 2.15
N PRO A 70 -9.64 1.93 2.56
CA PRO A 70 -10.15 0.75 1.83
C PRO A 70 -11.67 0.62 1.78
N ASN A 71 -12.44 1.36 2.61
CA ASN A 71 -13.89 1.31 2.59
C ASN A 71 -14.55 2.41 1.74
N GLN A 72 -13.77 3.30 1.11
CA GLN A 72 -14.31 4.34 0.26
C GLN A 72 -14.90 3.80 -1.06
N ASN A 73 -15.71 4.62 -1.72
CA ASN A 73 -16.24 4.37 -3.08
C ASN A 73 -16.97 3.03 -3.23
N GLY A 74 -17.76 2.65 -2.21
CA GLY A 74 -18.47 1.37 -2.21
C GLY A 74 -17.53 0.18 -2.05
N LEU A 75 -16.56 0.28 -1.13
CA LEU A 75 -15.52 -0.72 -0.85
C LEU A 75 -14.56 -0.98 -2.02
N GLN A 76 -14.59 -0.17 -3.08
CA GLN A 76 -13.51 -0.14 -4.07
C GLN A 76 -12.20 0.26 -3.39
N GLY A 77 -12.26 1.19 -2.44
CA GLY A 77 -11.11 1.72 -1.72
C GLY A 77 -10.50 2.96 -2.41
N ALA A 78 -9.56 3.59 -1.71
CA ALA A 78 -8.82 4.76 -2.16
C ALA A 78 -7.45 4.83 -1.45
N ALA A 79 -6.51 5.54 -2.07
CA ALA A 79 -5.25 5.92 -1.45
C ALA A 79 -4.83 7.31 -1.91
N TYR A 80 -4.18 8.04 -1.02
CA TYR A 80 -3.88 9.46 -1.18
C TYR A 80 -2.45 9.73 -0.73
N VAL A 81 -1.77 10.65 -1.43
CA VAL A 81 -0.43 11.12 -1.05
C VAL A 81 -0.51 12.54 -0.54
N PHE A 82 0.13 12.82 0.58
CA PHE A 82 0.12 14.12 1.24
C PHE A 82 1.53 14.61 1.50
N LYS A 83 1.68 15.93 1.37
CA LYS A 83 2.92 16.63 1.63
C LYS A 83 3.34 16.51 3.08
N GLY A 84 4.59 16.14 3.32
CA GLY A 84 5.16 15.95 4.65
C GLY A 84 5.14 17.20 5.54
N SER A 85 5.35 18.37 4.93
CA SER A 85 5.54 19.63 5.68
C SER A 85 4.25 20.24 6.23
N ASN A 86 3.09 19.93 5.63
CA ASN A 86 1.83 20.57 6.02
C ASN A 86 0.55 19.74 5.78
N GLY A 87 0.67 18.51 5.26
CA GLY A 87 -0.47 17.66 4.99
C GLY A 87 -1.32 18.07 3.78
N THR A 88 -0.79 18.90 2.88
CA THR A 88 -1.49 19.23 1.61
C THR A 88 -1.61 17.99 0.73
N LEU A 89 -2.77 17.77 0.11
CA LEU A 89 -2.98 16.67 -0.83
C LEU A 89 -2.12 16.87 -2.09
N LEU A 90 -1.26 15.90 -2.38
CA LEU A 90 -0.44 15.84 -3.59
C LEU A 90 -1.12 15.00 -4.68
N LEU A 91 -1.54 13.77 -4.34
CA LEU A 91 -2.09 12.82 -5.30
C LEU A 91 -3.34 12.11 -4.75
N SER A 92 -4.29 11.84 -5.65
CA SER A 92 -5.35 10.86 -5.45
C SER A 92 -5.13 9.70 -6.40
N LEU A 93 -4.78 8.52 -5.85
CA LEU A 93 -4.37 7.37 -6.65
C LEU A 93 -5.60 6.62 -7.17
N ARG A 94 -5.57 6.27 -8.46
CA ARG A 94 -6.64 5.53 -9.11
C ARG A 94 -6.49 4.05 -8.85
N GLY A 95 -7.33 3.50 -7.99
CA GLY A 95 -7.42 2.06 -7.76
C GLY A 95 -8.12 1.29 -8.89
N PRO A 96 -8.31 -0.03 -8.69
CA PRO A 96 -9.03 -0.90 -9.62
C PRO A 96 -10.47 -0.42 -9.82
N ARG A 97 -11.02 -0.55 -11.02
CA ARG A 97 -12.42 -0.13 -11.31
C ARG A 97 -13.48 -1.07 -10.72
N GLN A 98 -13.06 -2.10 -10.00
CA GLN A 98 -13.91 -3.11 -9.39
C GLN A 98 -14.45 -2.58 -8.05
N LYS A 99 -15.69 -2.91 -7.71
CA LYS A 99 -16.19 -2.69 -6.35
C LYS A 99 -15.60 -3.76 -5.43
N PHE A 100 -15.58 -3.48 -4.13
CA PHE A 100 -15.11 -4.42 -3.11
C PHE A 100 -13.63 -4.80 -3.16
N ALA A 101 -12.82 -4.18 -4.01
CA ALA A 101 -11.39 -4.49 -4.14
C ALA A 101 -10.54 -4.12 -2.91
N LYS A 102 -11.06 -3.27 -2.01
CA LYS A 102 -10.36 -2.77 -0.81
C LYS A 102 -8.99 -2.15 -1.11
N PHE A 103 -8.89 -1.41 -2.20
CA PHE A 103 -7.69 -0.66 -2.54
C PHE A 103 -7.30 0.32 -1.43
N GLY A 104 -6.03 0.30 -1.01
CA GLY A 104 -5.56 1.07 0.15
C GLY A 104 -5.62 0.30 1.46
N THR A 105 -5.78 -1.02 1.42
CA THR A 105 -5.64 -1.87 2.63
C THR A 105 -4.22 -1.89 3.16
N SER A 106 -3.24 -1.87 2.25
CA SER A 106 -1.82 -1.73 2.55
C SER A 106 -1.23 -0.65 1.64
N VAL A 107 -0.22 0.07 2.13
CA VAL A 107 0.47 1.12 1.39
C VAL A 107 1.96 1.11 1.74
N ALA A 108 2.81 1.45 0.78
CA ALA A 108 4.24 1.69 1.00
C ALA A 108 4.75 2.83 0.10
N LEU A 109 5.79 3.52 0.57
CA LEU A 109 6.62 4.41 -0.24
C LEU A 109 7.99 3.76 -0.42
N SER A 110 8.39 3.58 -1.67
CA SER A 110 9.70 3.06 -2.03
C SER A 110 10.61 4.17 -2.53
N ALA A 111 11.92 3.98 -2.41
CA ALA A 111 12.93 4.93 -2.87
C ALA A 111 12.93 5.08 -4.41
N ASP A 112 12.92 3.96 -5.15
CA ASP A 112 12.84 3.92 -6.63
C ASP A 112 12.69 2.47 -7.13
N VAL A 113 11.50 1.87 -6.99
CA VAL A 113 11.29 0.50 -7.53
C VAL A 113 11.17 0.48 -9.05
N THR A 114 10.86 1.63 -9.67
CA THR A 114 10.70 1.73 -11.13
C THR A 114 11.99 2.04 -11.87
N GLY A 115 13.08 2.35 -11.17
CA GLY A 115 14.38 2.69 -11.73
C GLY A 115 14.40 4.03 -12.47
N ASP A 116 13.48 4.95 -12.14
CA ASP A 116 13.37 6.26 -12.80
C ASP A 116 14.00 7.42 -12.02
N GLY A 117 14.67 7.09 -10.92
CA GLY A 117 15.39 8.00 -10.04
C GLY A 117 14.49 8.76 -9.08
N ARG A 118 13.25 8.32 -8.85
CA ARG A 118 12.29 8.99 -7.97
C ARG A 118 11.52 8.02 -7.09
N PRO A 119 11.01 8.47 -5.93
CA PRO A 119 10.15 7.66 -5.10
C PRO A 119 8.90 7.15 -5.81
N ASP A 120 8.51 5.95 -5.43
CA ASP A 120 7.37 5.22 -5.97
C ASP A 120 6.39 4.84 -4.86
N ILE A 121 5.15 4.61 -5.25
CA ILE A 121 4.06 4.33 -4.32
C ILE A 121 3.47 2.96 -4.64
N LEU A 122 3.31 2.13 -3.62
CA LEU A 122 2.67 0.82 -3.73
C LEU A 122 1.39 0.82 -2.92
N VAL A 123 0.33 0.25 -3.48
CA VAL A 123 -0.97 0.15 -2.82
C VAL A 123 -1.59 -1.22 -3.06
N GLY A 124 -1.91 -1.93 -1.98
CA GLY A 124 -2.57 -3.23 -2.04
C GLY A 124 -4.09 -3.14 -2.14
N ALA A 125 -4.67 -4.07 -2.90
CA ALA A 125 -6.09 -4.32 -3.06
C ALA A 125 -6.36 -5.83 -2.90
N PRO A 126 -6.29 -6.38 -1.67
CA PRO A 126 -6.33 -7.82 -1.44
C PRO A 126 -7.65 -8.48 -1.86
N ASP A 127 -8.74 -7.72 -1.95
CA ASP A 127 -10.05 -8.25 -2.34
C ASP A 127 -10.33 -8.08 -3.86
N ALA A 128 -9.35 -7.63 -4.64
CA ALA A 128 -9.50 -7.50 -6.08
C ALA A 128 -9.74 -8.85 -6.76
N THR A 129 -10.59 -8.87 -7.79
CA THR A 129 -10.75 -10.04 -8.66
C THR A 129 -9.68 -10.02 -9.74
N VAL A 130 -8.88 -11.06 -9.81
CA VAL A 130 -7.81 -11.24 -10.82
C VAL A 130 -8.17 -12.44 -11.68
N ASN A 131 -8.20 -12.27 -13.01
CA ASN A 131 -8.52 -13.35 -13.95
C ASN A 131 -9.83 -14.12 -13.64
N GLY A 132 -10.82 -13.43 -13.06
CA GLY A 132 -12.10 -14.02 -12.64
C GLY A 132 -12.11 -14.67 -11.25
N LEU A 133 -10.96 -14.71 -10.56
CA LEU A 133 -10.80 -15.27 -9.23
C LEU A 133 -11.03 -14.18 -8.18
N GLN A 134 -12.13 -14.30 -7.43
CA GLN A 134 -12.52 -13.33 -6.41
C GLN A 134 -11.51 -13.30 -5.27
N SER A 135 -11.17 -12.10 -4.78
CA SER A 135 -10.22 -11.90 -3.67
C SER A 135 -8.87 -12.60 -3.87
N ALA A 136 -8.45 -12.78 -5.13
CA ALA A 136 -7.09 -13.19 -5.42
C ALA A 136 -6.08 -12.10 -5.06
N GLY A 137 -6.50 -10.84 -5.20
CA GLY A 137 -5.74 -9.68 -4.76
C GLY A 137 -4.70 -9.20 -5.77
N GLU A 138 -4.37 -7.92 -5.69
CA GLU A 138 -3.36 -7.28 -6.53
C GLU A 138 -2.66 -6.13 -5.78
N VAL A 139 -1.47 -5.75 -6.24
CA VAL A 139 -0.74 -4.55 -5.79
C VAL A 139 -0.53 -3.63 -6.99
N LEU A 140 -0.86 -2.35 -6.83
CA LEU A 140 -0.66 -1.35 -7.88
C LEU A 140 0.54 -0.49 -7.51
N VAL A 141 1.46 -0.33 -8.47
CA VAL A 141 2.69 0.46 -8.36
C VAL A 141 2.53 1.73 -9.19
N TYR A 142 2.74 2.88 -8.56
CA TYR A 142 2.61 4.20 -9.17
C TYR A 142 3.92 4.97 -9.09
N LYS A 143 4.21 5.73 -10.14
CA LYS A 143 5.29 6.72 -10.11
C LYS A 143 4.93 7.86 -9.18
N GLY A 144 5.80 8.16 -8.21
CA GLY A 144 5.52 9.18 -7.20
C GLY A 144 5.32 10.58 -7.77
N ASN A 145 6.07 10.96 -8.80
CA ASN A 145 6.05 12.31 -9.35
C ASN A 145 4.72 12.76 -10.00
N ASN A 146 3.88 11.81 -10.42
CA ASN A 146 2.66 12.13 -11.19
C ASN A 146 1.49 11.18 -10.90
N GLY A 147 1.66 10.19 -10.03
CA GLY A 147 0.64 9.20 -9.69
C GLY A 147 0.19 8.34 -10.88
N ARG A 148 0.97 8.25 -11.96
CA ARG A 148 0.66 7.35 -13.08
C ARG A 148 0.93 5.92 -12.65
N LEU A 149 -0.03 5.04 -12.94
CA LEU A 149 0.15 3.60 -12.81
C LEU A 149 1.33 3.16 -13.68
N PHE A 150 2.31 2.53 -13.05
CA PHE A 150 3.46 1.92 -13.70
C PHE A 150 3.19 0.45 -13.99
N ARG A 151 2.74 -0.30 -12.98
CA ARG A 151 2.50 -1.74 -13.08
C ARG A 151 1.44 -2.20 -12.08
N THR A 152 0.70 -3.24 -12.43
CA THR A 152 -0.13 -4.01 -11.50
C THR A 152 0.54 -5.38 -11.31
N LEU A 153 0.70 -5.79 -10.06
CA LEU A 153 1.30 -7.05 -9.63
C LEU A 153 0.22 -7.98 -9.09
N THR A 154 0.37 -9.27 -9.39
CA THR A 154 -0.46 -10.36 -8.87
C THR A 154 0.48 -11.51 -8.47
N SER A 155 0.00 -12.46 -7.67
CA SER A 155 0.78 -13.67 -7.31
C SER A 155 1.39 -14.29 -8.57
N GLN A 156 2.70 -14.54 -8.49
CA GLN A 156 3.49 -15.21 -9.54
C GLN A 156 3.93 -16.61 -9.10
N ASP A 157 3.26 -17.16 -8.08
CA ASP A 157 3.53 -18.52 -7.67
C ASP A 157 3.23 -19.54 -8.78
N THR A 158 3.67 -20.78 -8.57
CA THR A 158 3.61 -21.86 -9.57
C THR A 158 2.20 -22.10 -10.11
N ASP A 159 1.18 -21.92 -9.28
CA ASP A 159 -0.23 -22.07 -9.65
C ASP A 159 -0.89 -20.74 -10.13
N GLY A 160 -0.12 -19.64 -10.10
CA GLY A 160 -0.60 -18.29 -10.34
C GLY A 160 -1.56 -17.79 -9.26
N PRO A 161 -2.30 -16.69 -9.51
CA PRO A 161 -3.27 -16.17 -8.56
C PRO A 161 -4.34 -17.20 -8.20
N GLN A 162 -4.65 -17.33 -6.90
CA GLN A 162 -5.70 -18.23 -6.39
C GLN A 162 -6.88 -17.43 -5.84
N ALA A 163 -8.09 -17.98 -5.91
CA ALA A 163 -9.26 -17.33 -5.32
C ALA A 163 -9.10 -17.22 -3.79
N ALA A 164 -9.52 -16.09 -3.23
CA ALA A 164 -9.42 -15.77 -1.80
C ALA A 164 -8.00 -15.71 -1.19
N ALA A 165 -6.95 -15.70 -2.01
CA ALA A 165 -5.55 -15.66 -1.55
C ALA A 165 -5.15 -14.34 -0.86
N GLY A 166 -5.75 -13.22 -1.26
CA GLY A 166 -5.50 -11.92 -0.66
C GLY A 166 -4.13 -11.30 -1.00
N PHE A 167 -3.60 -11.48 -2.21
CA PHE A 167 -2.34 -10.86 -2.62
C PHE A 167 -2.39 -9.34 -2.44
N GLY A 168 -1.39 -8.77 -1.76
CA GLY A 168 -1.38 -7.34 -1.42
C GLY A 168 -1.97 -7.02 -0.05
N PHE A 169 -2.24 -8.02 0.79
CA PHE A 169 -2.73 -7.80 2.15
C PHE A 169 -1.75 -6.96 2.99
N ALA A 170 -0.46 -7.17 2.77
CA ALA A 170 0.63 -6.33 3.26
C ALA A 170 1.62 -6.06 2.12
N VAL A 171 2.28 -4.91 2.13
CA VAL A 171 3.31 -4.56 1.15
C VAL A 171 4.44 -3.77 1.82
N THR A 172 5.68 -4.07 1.44
CA THR A 172 6.87 -3.29 1.79
C THR A 172 7.90 -3.39 0.68
N THR A 173 8.94 -2.58 0.74
CA THR A 173 10.05 -2.62 -0.22
C THR A 173 11.39 -2.57 0.49
N ALA A 174 12.39 -3.27 -0.04
CA ALA A 174 13.77 -3.16 0.39
C ALA A 174 14.69 -3.70 -0.71
N ASP A 175 15.90 -3.14 -0.80
CA ASP A 175 16.95 -3.67 -1.66
C ASP A 175 17.62 -4.86 -0.95
N PHE A 176 17.22 -6.08 -1.31
CA PHE A 176 17.76 -7.31 -0.74
C PHE A 176 18.95 -7.85 -1.53
N ASN A 177 19.06 -7.50 -2.81
CA ASN A 177 20.09 -8.03 -3.70
C ASN A 177 21.33 -7.11 -3.80
N GLY A 178 21.22 -5.85 -3.35
CA GLY A 178 22.28 -4.86 -3.32
C GLY A 178 22.54 -4.15 -4.66
N ASP A 179 21.60 -4.17 -5.60
CA ASP A 179 21.73 -3.55 -6.93
C ASP A 179 21.29 -2.07 -6.97
N GLY A 180 20.74 -1.56 -5.87
CA GLY A 180 20.27 -0.19 -5.74
C GLY A 180 18.82 0.04 -6.17
N VAL A 181 18.12 -0.97 -6.69
CA VAL A 181 16.68 -0.94 -6.99
C VAL A 181 15.95 -1.79 -5.94
N PRO A 182 15.08 -1.22 -5.09
CA PRO A 182 14.41 -2.01 -4.06
C PRO A 182 13.46 -3.06 -4.67
N GLU A 183 13.49 -4.28 -4.13
CA GLU A 183 12.47 -5.29 -4.42
C GLU A 183 11.16 -5.00 -3.68
N ILE A 184 10.09 -5.57 -4.20
CA ILE A 184 8.75 -5.51 -3.62
C ILE A 184 8.47 -6.80 -2.86
N VAL A 185 8.05 -6.67 -1.60
CA VAL A 185 7.64 -7.79 -0.75
C VAL A 185 6.14 -7.69 -0.52
N VAL A 186 5.42 -8.76 -0.84
CA VAL A 186 3.96 -8.81 -0.76
C VAL A 186 3.51 -9.97 0.14
N GLY A 187 2.62 -9.66 1.08
CA GLY A 187 1.94 -10.66 1.90
C GLY A 187 0.72 -11.23 1.18
N VAL A 188 0.61 -12.56 1.19
CA VAL A 188 -0.47 -13.34 0.58
C VAL A 188 -0.97 -14.36 1.61
N PRO A 189 -1.70 -13.90 2.65
CA PRO A 189 -1.89 -14.67 3.88
C PRO A 189 -2.79 -15.90 3.75
N PHE A 190 -3.55 -16.00 2.65
CA PHE A 190 -4.55 -17.04 2.45
C PHE A 190 -4.30 -17.88 1.21
N GLU A 191 -3.18 -17.66 0.51
CA GLU A 191 -2.73 -18.57 -0.53
C GLU A 191 -2.31 -19.89 0.10
N ASP A 192 -2.79 -20.99 -0.48
CA ASP A 192 -2.43 -22.33 -0.04
C ASP A 192 -1.49 -22.96 -1.08
N LYS A 193 -0.52 -23.73 -0.60
CA LYS A 193 0.30 -24.58 -1.43
C LYS A 193 0.05 -26.02 -1.03
N ASP A 194 -0.62 -26.77 -1.90
CA ASP A 194 -0.64 -28.22 -1.78
C ASP A 194 0.79 -28.75 -1.95
N LEU A 195 1.40 -29.18 -0.84
CA LEU A 195 2.68 -29.88 -0.85
C LEU A 195 2.46 -31.30 -1.38
N VAL A 196 2.68 -31.52 -2.67
CA VAL A 196 2.70 -32.87 -3.25
C VAL A 196 4.00 -33.57 -2.85
N ILE A 197 3.95 -34.40 -1.80
CA ILE A 197 5.05 -35.31 -1.44
C ILE A 197 4.64 -36.72 -1.89
N ASN A 198 5.37 -37.29 -2.86
CA ASN A 198 5.22 -38.69 -3.29
C ASN A 198 3.82 -39.12 -3.77
N GLY A 199 3.03 -38.23 -4.37
CA GLY A 199 1.76 -38.59 -4.99
C GLY A 199 0.56 -38.72 -4.04
N ASP A 200 0.75 -38.48 -2.74
CA ASP A 200 -0.32 -38.25 -1.79
C ASP A 200 -0.44 -36.73 -1.57
N THR A 201 -1.62 -36.17 -1.84
CA THR A 201 -1.93 -34.79 -1.48
C THR A 201 -2.01 -34.70 0.04
N VAL A 202 -0.96 -34.17 0.67
CA VAL A 202 -1.04 -33.75 2.07
C VAL A 202 -1.48 -32.30 2.06
N THR A 203 -2.74 -32.03 2.39
CA THR A 203 -3.23 -30.67 2.62
C THR A 203 -2.56 -30.11 3.88
N HIS A 204 -1.38 -29.53 3.72
CA HIS A 204 -0.83 -28.63 4.70
C HIS A 204 -1.45 -27.26 4.46
N LEU A 205 -2.29 -26.83 5.40
CA LEU A 205 -2.72 -25.44 5.50
C LEU A 205 -1.48 -24.57 5.78
N GLN A 206 -0.77 -24.14 4.75
CA GLN A 206 0.29 -23.15 4.93
C GLN A 206 -0.40 -21.80 5.11
N ILE A 207 -0.59 -21.38 6.37
CA ILE A 207 -1.18 -20.08 6.67
C ILE A 207 -0.15 -19.00 6.35
N GLY A 208 -0.19 -18.53 5.11
CA GLY A 208 0.44 -17.30 4.64
C GLY A 208 1.78 -17.47 3.94
N MET A 209 1.87 -16.82 2.78
CA MET A 209 3.08 -16.71 1.96
C MET A 209 3.58 -15.27 1.92
N ILE A 210 4.90 -15.14 1.74
CA ILE A 210 5.58 -13.88 1.39
C ILE A 210 6.17 -14.07 0.00
N GLU A 211 5.77 -13.23 -0.95
CA GLU A 211 6.37 -13.17 -2.28
C GLU A 211 7.32 -11.98 -2.41
N ILE A 212 8.50 -12.21 -3.01
CA ILE A 212 9.43 -11.16 -3.40
C ILE A 212 9.35 -11.02 -4.92
N GLN A 213 8.97 -9.85 -5.41
CA GLN A 213 8.92 -9.53 -6.83
C GLN A 213 10.01 -8.53 -7.20
N ALA A 214 10.88 -8.93 -8.12
CA ALA A 214 11.81 -8.03 -8.81
C ALA A 214 11.11 -7.41 -10.02
N ILE A 215 11.33 -6.12 -10.26
CA ILE A 215 10.88 -5.45 -11.48
C ILE A 215 12.00 -5.56 -12.52
N GLN A 216 11.89 -6.53 -13.43
CA GLN A 216 12.67 -6.55 -14.68
C GLN A 216 12.00 -5.68 -15.76
#